data_AF-A0A536YBM3-F1
#
_entry.id   AF-A0A536YBM3-F1
#
_cell.length_a   1.000
_cell.length_b   1.000
_cell.length_c   1.000
_cell.angle_alpha   90.00
_cell.angle_beta   90.00
_cell.angle_gamma   90.00
#
_symmetry.space_group_name_H-M   'P 1'
#
loop_
_entity.id
_entity.type
_entity.pdbx_description
1 polymer ?
#
loop_
_entity_poly.entity_id
_entity_poly.type
_entity_poly.pdbx_seq_one_letter_code
_entity_poly.pdbx_strand_id
1 'polypeptide(L)'
;MFWAARDRGGPVTEQPDTFPRLLLHQASARPDRPAFREKDLGIWQTWTWAQVAGEVRILACGLAAQGFKRGDRLAVIGDNRPRLYWAMMAAQALGGVPVPLYQDAVAAEMAFVLQDADIGFAVVEDQEQVDKLLEVLPQCPQLKHICFDDPRGLRHYGQTELTGFQDLQAAGREFAQRNPDFFADELGKGRPSDVAVILYTSGTTGHPKGVSQTHAALIQTARVLVAFDGFVDRDDILCYLPMAWVGDFLYSYAQMHIAGFCLNCPESPDTVMTDLREIGPTYYFGPPRVYENILTQVMIRIEDAGWIKRRMFHTFMGVAKRVGMGILEGKPGIPLKDRLLYRLGEILVYGPLKNVLGMSRIRVAYTGG
;
A
#
# COMPACT_ATOMS: atom_id res chain seq x y z
N MET A 1 -6.43 -28.74 13.75
CA MET A 1 -7.86 -29.05 13.95
C MET A 1 -8.62 -28.38 12.81
N PHE A 2 -9.00 -29.16 11.81
CA PHE A 2 -9.59 -28.69 10.55
C PHE A 2 -10.95 -28.02 10.83
N TRP A 3 -11.10 -26.75 10.45
CA TRP A 3 -12.40 -26.09 10.46
C TRP A 3 -13.07 -26.29 9.12
N ALA A 4 -14.11 -27.14 9.11
CA ALA A 4 -15.09 -27.21 8.05
C ALA A 4 -15.85 -25.88 8.00
N ALA A 5 -15.75 -25.17 6.87
CA ALA A 5 -16.64 -24.07 6.56
C ALA A 5 -18.08 -24.61 6.56
N ARG A 6 -18.91 -24.12 7.48
CA ARG A 6 -20.35 -24.35 7.40
C ARG A 6 -20.89 -23.53 6.23
N ASP A 7 -21.10 -24.21 5.11
CA ASP A 7 -21.95 -23.72 4.02
C ASP A 7 -23.33 -23.39 4.59
N ARG A 8 -23.63 -22.09 4.64
CA ARG A 8 -25.00 -21.61 4.75
C ARG A 8 -25.42 -21.19 3.35
N GLY A 9 -26.26 -22.03 2.74
CA GLY A 9 -26.83 -21.81 1.41
C GLY A 9 -27.71 -20.56 1.34
N GLY A 10 -27.07 -19.40 1.17
CA GLY A 10 -27.65 -18.29 0.42
C GLY A 10 -27.36 -18.46 -1.07
N PRO A 11 -28.04 -17.71 -1.95
CA PRO A 11 -27.65 -17.67 -3.36
C PRO A 11 -26.17 -17.33 -3.45
N VAL A 12 -25.41 -18.08 -4.24
CA VAL A 12 -24.02 -17.75 -4.57
C VAL A 12 -24.07 -16.46 -5.38
N THR A 13 -24.14 -15.32 -4.70
CA THR A 13 -23.66 -14.07 -5.28
C THR A 13 -22.19 -14.33 -5.55
N GLU A 14 -21.81 -14.42 -6.83
CA GLU A 14 -20.41 -14.58 -7.22
C GLU A 14 -19.57 -13.61 -6.40
N GLN A 15 -18.64 -14.16 -5.62
CA GLN A 15 -17.78 -13.31 -4.81
C GLN A 15 -17.00 -12.40 -5.74
N PRO A 16 -16.82 -11.11 -5.41
CA PRO A 16 -16.04 -10.20 -6.24
C PRO A 16 -14.66 -10.80 -6.51
N ASP A 17 -14.29 -10.81 -7.79
CA ASP A 17 -13.21 -11.60 -8.36
C ASP A 17 -12.14 -10.75 -9.09
N THR A 18 -12.32 -9.42 -9.09
CA THR A 18 -11.32 -8.43 -9.50
C THR A 18 -11.19 -7.33 -8.44
N PHE A 19 -10.05 -6.64 -8.38
CA PHE A 19 -9.82 -5.57 -7.40
C PHE A 19 -10.83 -4.41 -7.51
N PRO A 20 -11.18 -3.92 -8.72
CA PRO A 20 -12.24 -2.91 -8.87
C PRO A 20 -13.61 -3.37 -8.33
N ARG A 21 -13.99 -4.64 -8.53
CA ARG A 21 -15.24 -5.18 -7.97
C ARG A 21 -15.17 -5.34 -6.45
N LEU A 22 -14.01 -5.72 -5.91
CA LEU A 22 -13.78 -5.75 -4.46
C LEU A 22 -13.88 -4.35 -3.86
N LEU A 23 -13.32 -3.32 -4.50
CA LEU A 23 -13.45 -1.93 -4.09
C LEU A 23 -14.93 -1.53 -3.96
N LEU A 24 -15.75 -1.81 -4.98
CA LEU A 24 -17.19 -1.51 -4.92
C LEU A 24 -17.92 -2.32 -3.86
N HIS A 25 -17.53 -3.58 -3.66
CA HIS A 25 -18.08 -4.40 -2.57
C HIS A 25 -17.78 -3.78 -1.20
N GLN A 26 -16.54 -3.33 -0.95
CA GLN A 26 -16.20 -2.66 0.31
C GLN A 26 -16.94 -1.32 0.45
N ALA A 27 -17.03 -0.53 -0.62
CA ALA A 27 -17.80 0.72 -0.61
C ALA A 27 -19.29 0.51 -0.29
N SER A 28 -19.89 -0.59 -0.77
CA SER A 28 -21.27 -0.92 -0.44
C SER A 28 -21.43 -1.50 0.97
N ALA A 29 -20.50 -2.35 1.41
CA ALA A 29 -20.60 -3.04 2.70
C ALA A 29 -20.21 -2.15 3.89
N ARG A 30 -19.36 -1.14 3.67
CA ARG A 30 -18.82 -0.27 4.72
C ARG A 30 -18.51 1.16 4.21
N PRO A 31 -19.52 1.88 3.72
CA PRO A 31 -19.34 3.17 3.03
C PRO A 31 -18.60 4.22 3.86
N ASP A 32 -18.86 4.28 5.17
CA ASP A 32 -18.33 5.32 6.07
C ASP A 32 -17.03 4.91 6.78
N ARG A 33 -16.52 3.69 6.54
CA ARG A 33 -15.27 3.24 7.16
C ARG A 33 -14.07 3.87 6.41
N PRO A 34 -12.99 4.27 7.12
CA PRO A 34 -11.76 4.73 6.49
C PRO A 34 -11.17 3.65 5.57
N ALA A 35 -10.85 4.04 4.34
CA ALA A 35 -10.13 3.21 3.37
C ALA A 35 -8.69 3.68 3.22
N PHE A 36 -8.50 5.00 3.14
CA PHE A 36 -7.18 5.63 3.02
C PHE A 36 -7.04 6.79 4.00
N ARG A 37 -5.81 6.99 4.46
CA ARG A 37 -5.34 8.23 5.05
C ARG A 37 -4.04 8.67 4.41
N GLU A 38 -3.80 9.96 4.44
CA GLU A 38 -2.55 10.59 4.02
C GLU A 38 -2.24 11.70 4.99
N LYS A 39 -0.99 11.84 5.39
CA LYS A 39 -0.57 12.97 6.20
C LYS A 39 -0.10 14.09 5.28
N ASP A 40 -0.74 15.25 5.39
CA ASP A 40 -0.42 16.45 4.63
C ASP A 40 -0.27 17.64 5.59
N LEU A 41 0.91 18.27 5.57
CA LEU A 41 1.29 19.38 6.44
C LEU A 41 1.03 19.09 7.92
N GLY A 42 1.39 17.89 8.36
CA GLY A 42 1.19 17.43 9.74
C GLY A 42 -0.24 16.97 10.08
N ILE A 43 -1.20 16.97 9.15
CA ILE A 43 -2.60 16.60 9.41
C ILE A 43 -2.99 15.37 8.60
N TRP A 44 -3.53 14.36 9.29
CA TRP A 44 -4.07 13.15 8.66
C TRP A 44 -5.41 13.42 7.96
N GLN A 45 -5.38 13.50 6.64
CA GLN A 45 -6.55 13.47 5.78
C GLN A 45 -7.10 12.04 5.70
N THR A 46 -8.42 11.88 5.62
CA THR A 46 -9.06 10.56 5.61
C THR A 46 -10.12 10.49 4.52
N TRP A 47 -10.11 9.38 3.76
CA TRP A 47 -11.13 9.06 2.78
C TRP A 47 -11.82 7.75 3.16
N THR A 48 -13.15 7.76 3.09
CA THR A 48 -13.97 6.58 3.32
C THR A 48 -14.02 5.69 2.07
N TRP A 49 -14.42 4.43 2.23
CA TRP A 49 -14.60 3.51 1.09
C TRP A 49 -15.55 4.06 0.01
N ALA A 50 -16.64 4.71 0.40
CA ALA A 50 -17.57 5.34 -0.55
C ALA A 50 -16.92 6.48 -1.34
N GLN A 51 -16.13 7.32 -0.67
CA GLN A 51 -15.40 8.42 -1.32
C GLN A 51 -14.36 7.88 -2.30
N VAL A 52 -13.58 6.88 -1.89
CA VAL A 52 -12.55 6.27 -2.74
C VAL A 52 -13.15 5.62 -3.98
N ALA A 53 -14.27 4.90 -3.86
CA ALA A 53 -14.96 4.35 -5.03
C ALA A 53 -15.44 5.45 -6.00
N GLY A 54 -15.90 6.59 -5.46
CA GLY A 54 -16.25 7.77 -6.25
C GLY A 54 -15.04 8.36 -6.99
N GLU A 55 -13.93 8.56 -6.30
CA GLU A 55 -12.70 9.11 -6.87
C GLU A 55 -12.09 8.20 -7.94
N VAL A 56 -12.02 6.89 -7.68
CA VAL A 56 -11.53 5.89 -8.65
C VAL A 56 -12.39 5.88 -9.91
N ARG A 57 -13.72 5.98 -9.78
CA ARG A 57 -14.62 6.08 -10.94
C ARG A 57 -14.32 7.32 -11.78
N ILE A 58 -14.17 8.48 -11.14
CA ILE A 58 -13.86 9.73 -11.84
C ILE A 58 -12.49 9.66 -12.50
N LEU A 59 -11.48 9.10 -11.83
CA LEU A 59 -10.14 8.94 -12.36
C LEU A 59 -10.13 7.99 -13.57
N ALA A 60 -10.87 6.88 -13.51
CA ALA A 60 -11.04 5.96 -14.65
C ALA A 60 -11.69 6.68 -15.84
N CYS A 61 -12.75 7.46 -15.62
CA CYS A 61 -13.34 8.27 -16.70
C CYS A 61 -12.37 9.33 -17.23
N GLY A 62 -11.49 9.90 -16.39
CA GLY A 62 -10.45 10.84 -16.80
C GLY A 62 -9.41 10.19 -17.70
N LEU A 63 -8.91 9.01 -17.32
CA LEU A 63 -8.00 8.22 -18.16
C LEU A 63 -8.65 7.86 -19.50
N ALA A 64 -9.91 7.43 -19.49
CA ALA A 64 -10.66 7.13 -20.71
C ALA A 64 -10.85 8.37 -21.60
N ALA A 65 -11.08 9.56 -21.02
CA ALA A 65 -11.16 10.81 -21.74
C ALA A 65 -9.84 11.18 -22.44
N GLN A 66 -8.70 10.78 -21.86
CA GLN A 66 -7.38 10.90 -22.50
C GLN A 66 -7.07 9.76 -23.48
N GLY A 67 -8.01 8.83 -23.68
CA GLY A 67 -7.89 7.76 -24.68
C GLY A 67 -7.30 6.46 -24.13
N PHE A 68 -7.19 6.29 -22.81
CA PHE A 68 -6.79 5.03 -22.19
C PHE A 68 -7.81 3.92 -22.49
N LYS A 69 -7.33 2.76 -22.90
CA LYS A 69 -8.13 1.62 -23.33
C LYS A 69 -7.76 0.35 -22.56
N ARG A 70 -8.66 -0.62 -22.63
CA ARG A 70 -8.41 -1.99 -22.15
C ARG A 70 -7.13 -2.55 -22.77
N GLY A 71 -6.25 -3.10 -21.95
CA GLY A 71 -4.94 -3.61 -22.35
C GLY A 71 -3.82 -2.57 -22.29
N ASP A 72 -4.11 -1.28 -22.13
CA ASP A 72 -3.08 -0.27 -21.93
C ASP A 72 -2.38 -0.45 -20.58
N ARG A 73 -1.13 0.03 -20.50
CA ARG A 73 -0.33 0.02 -19.28
C ARG A 73 -0.25 1.42 -18.71
N LEU A 74 -0.36 1.52 -17.38
CA LEU A 74 -0.25 2.77 -16.64
C LEU A 74 0.98 2.73 -15.74
N ALA A 75 2.00 3.52 -16.03
CA ALA A 75 3.08 3.76 -15.08
C ALA A 75 2.54 4.50 -13.84
N VAL A 76 2.94 4.06 -12.64
CA VAL A 76 2.60 4.74 -11.39
C VAL A 76 3.90 4.98 -10.61
N ILE A 77 4.23 6.25 -10.36
CA ILE A 77 5.57 6.61 -9.83
C ILE A 77 5.46 7.63 -8.71
N GLY A 78 5.99 7.28 -7.54
CA GLY A 78 6.03 8.15 -6.37
C GLY A 78 6.04 7.37 -5.07
N ASP A 79 6.18 8.10 -3.97
CA ASP A 79 5.99 7.66 -2.61
C ASP A 79 4.52 7.28 -2.34
N ASN A 80 4.31 6.51 -1.28
CA ASN A 80 3.00 6.00 -0.93
C ASN A 80 2.02 7.16 -0.70
N ARG A 81 1.00 7.28 -1.55
CA ARG A 81 -0.11 8.22 -1.38
C ARG A 81 -1.41 7.68 -1.98
N PRO A 82 -2.59 8.06 -1.45
CA PRO A 82 -3.87 7.50 -1.87
C PRO A 82 -4.11 7.59 -3.38
N ARG A 83 -3.79 8.74 -3.99
CA ARG A 83 -4.08 9.03 -5.39
C ARG A 83 -3.33 8.12 -6.36
N LEU A 84 -2.12 7.68 -6.02
CA LEU A 84 -1.37 6.69 -6.82
C LEU A 84 -2.00 5.29 -6.70
N TYR A 85 -2.48 4.91 -5.51
CA TYR A 85 -3.25 3.66 -5.37
C TYR A 85 -4.58 3.71 -6.13
N TRP A 86 -5.26 4.85 -6.13
CA TRP A 86 -6.49 5.04 -6.88
C TRP A 86 -6.25 4.98 -8.38
N ALA A 87 -5.13 5.51 -8.88
CA ALA A 87 -4.73 5.39 -10.29
C ALA A 87 -4.58 3.92 -10.72
N MET A 88 -4.00 3.07 -9.86
CA MET A 88 -3.93 1.63 -10.12
C MET A 88 -5.32 0.99 -10.21
N MET A 89 -6.22 1.32 -9.28
CA MET A 89 -7.60 0.81 -9.31
C MET A 89 -8.38 1.31 -10.53
N ALA A 90 -8.14 2.56 -10.95
CA ALA A 90 -8.77 3.18 -12.10
C ALA A 90 -8.32 2.50 -13.40
N ALA A 91 -7.02 2.26 -13.57
CA ALA A 91 -6.50 1.50 -14.71
C ALA A 91 -7.12 0.09 -14.77
N GLN A 92 -7.14 -0.62 -13.65
CA GLN A 92 -7.73 -1.96 -13.56
C GLN A 92 -9.23 -1.96 -13.88
N ALA A 93 -9.98 -0.93 -13.47
CA ALA A 93 -11.41 -0.81 -13.76
C ALA A 93 -11.69 -0.70 -15.28
N LEU A 94 -10.76 -0.12 -16.03
CA LEU A 94 -10.80 -0.06 -17.50
C LEU A 94 -10.19 -1.30 -18.18
N GLY A 95 -9.69 -2.27 -17.41
CA GLY A 95 -8.96 -3.42 -17.93
C GLY A 95 -7.55 -3.12 -18.41
N GLY A 96 -6.99 -1.98 -17.99
CA GLY A 96 -5.57 -1.70 -18.13
C GLY A 96 -4.76 -2.31 -16.99
N VAL A 97 -3.45 -2.23 -17.13
CA VAL A 97 -2.50 -2.87 -16.23
C VAL A 97 -1.61 -1.80 -15.58
N PRO A 98 -1.73 -1.55 -14.27
CA PRO A 98 -0.77 -0.71 -13.57
C PRO A 98 0.61 -1.35 -13.55
N VAL A 99 1.62 -0.51 -13.74
CA VAL A 99 3.04 -0.84 -13.70
C VAL A 99 3.70 0.16 -12.76
N PRO A 100 3.70 -0.09 -11.44
CA PRO A 100 4.38 0.81 -10.51
C PRO A 100 5.89 0.74 -10.70
N LEU A 101 6.56 1.89 -10.73
CA LEU A 101 8.02 2.00 -10.82
C LEU A 101 8.59 2.53 -9.51
N TYR A 102 9.82 2.13 -9.20
CA TYR A 102 10.57 2.67 -8.07
C TYR A 102 10.82 4.16 -8.30
N GLN A 103 10.39 5.00 -7.35
CA GLN A 103 10.50 6.44 -7.41
C GLN A 103 11.94 6.94 -7.27
N ASP A 104 12.81 6.14 -6.65
CA ASP A 104 14.25 6.38 -6.53
C ASP A 104 15.05 5.85 -7.73
N ALA A 105 14.40 5.19 -8.70
CA ALA A 105 15.05 4.79 -9.94
C ALA A 105 15.54 6.02 -10.72
N VAL A 106 16.67 5.84 -11.41
CA VAL A 106 17.18 6.86 -12.33
C VAL A 106 16.39 6.84 -13.64
N ALA A 107 16.38 7.96 -14.36
CA ALA A 107 15.59 8.11 -15.59
C ALA A 107 15.88 6.98 -16.60
N ALA A 108 17.16 6.63 -16.81
CA ALA A 108 17.55 5.54 -17.71
C ALA A 108 16.96 4.16 -17.35
N GLU A 109 16.77 3.86 -16.06
CA GLU A 109 16.11 2.62 -15.62
C GLU A 109 14.60 2.67 -15.87
N MET A 110 13.98 3.83 -15.68
CA MET A 110 12.57 4.04 -16.01
C MET A 110 12.33 3.89 -17.52
N ALA A 111 13.22 4.41 -18.36
CA ALA A 111 13.11 4.30 -19.82
C ALA A 111 13.02 2.85 -20.29
N PHE A 112 13.83 1.96 -19.70
CA PHE A 112 13.78 0.53 -20.00
C PHE A 112 12.40 -0.06 -19.70
N VAL A 113 11.85 0.21 -18.51
CA VAL A 113 10.52 -0.29 -18.10
C VAL A 113 9.42 0.27 -18.99
N LEU A 114 9.45 1.56 -19.30
CA LEU A 114 8.47 2.23 -20.16
C LEU A 114 8.43 1.61 -21.56
N GLN A 115 9.60 1.25 -22.11
CA GLN A 115 9.71 0.62 -23.42
C GLN A 115 9.31 -0.87 -23.39
N ASP A 116 9.81 -1.63 -22.42
CA ASP A 116 9.56 -3.07 -22.29
C ASP A 116 8.07 -3.37 -22.02
N ALA A 117 7.44 -2.57 -21.16
CA ALA A 117 6.01 -2.66 -20.88
C ALA A 117 5.14 -1.86 -21.86
N ASP A 118 5.71 -1.17 -22.86
CA ASP A 118 4.97 -0.45 -23.91
C ASP A 118 3.94 0.52 -23.30
N ILE A 119 4.44 1.40 -22.41
CA ILE A 119 3.64 2.28 -21.57
C ILE A 119 3.34 3.59 -22.29
N GLY A 120 2.06 3.92 -22.42
CA GLY A 120 1.58 5.17 -23.02
C GLY A 120 1.10 6.24 -22.02
N PHE A 121 0.84 5.84 -20.78
CA PHE A 121 0.26 6.67 -19.74
C PHE A 121 1.05 6.55 -18.44
N ALA A 122 1.23 7.66 -17.74
CA ALA A 122 1.83 7.71 -16.41
C ALA A 122 0.98 8.56 -15.45
N VAL A 123 0.84 8.13 -14.21
CA VAL A 123 0.43 8.98 -13.09
C VAL A 123 1.61 9.05 -12.11
N VAL A 124 2.09 10.25 -11.85
CA VAL A 124 3.29 10.49 -11.04
C VAL A 124 3.02 11.47 -9.91
N GLU A 125 3.85 11.39 -8.88
CA GLU A 125 3.74 12.22 -7.68
C GLU A 125 4.07 13.69 -7.94
N ASP A 126 5.32 14.03 -8.28
CA ASP A 126 5.82 15.40 -8.16
C ASP A 126 6.73 15.81 -9.33
N GLN A 127 7.38 16.98 -9.17
CA GLN A 127 8.31 17.53 -10.14
C GLN A 127 9.48 16.61 -10.45
N GLU A 128 10.06 15.91 -9.46
CA GLU A 128 11.22 15.03 -9.71
C GLU A 128 10.82 13.90 -10.67
N GLN A 129 9.67 13.27 -10.43
CA GLN A 129 9.20 12.19 -11.28
C GLN A 129 8.81 12.69 -12.68
N VAL A 130 8.22 13.89 -12.78
CA VAL A 130 7.96 14.54 -14.08
C VAL A 130 9.26 14.79 -14.85
N ASP A 131 10.29 15.34 -14.20
CA ASP A 131 11.57 15.65 -14.85
C ASP A 131 12.24 14.39 -15.41
N LYS A 132 12.26 13.30 -14.63
CA LYS A 132 12.78 12.00 -15.09
C LYS A 132 12.03 11.49 -16.32
N LEU A 133 10.70 11.60 -16.35
CA LEU A 133 9.90 11.16 -17.50
C LEU A 133 10.11 12.04 -18.74
N LEU A 134 10.25 13.35 -18.57
CA LEU A 134 10.54 14.27 -19.67
C LEU A 134 11.94 14.04 -20.24
N GLU A 135 12.93 13.73 -19.41
CA GLU A 135 14.29 13.38 -19.85
C GLU A 135 14.30 12.18 -20.81
N VAL A 136 13.47 11.17 -20.54
CA VAL A 136 13.43 9.92 -21.33
C VAL A 136 12.38 9.92 -22.44
N LEU A 137 11.55 10.96 -22.51
CA LEU A 137 10.49 11.10 -23.52
C LEU A 137 11.01 10.93 -24.97
N PRO A 138 12.19 11.46 -25.37
CA PRO A 138 12.73 11.22 -26.72
C PRO A 138 13.00 9.75 -27.04
N GLN A 139 13.23 8.92 -26.02
CA GLN A 139 13.46 7.48 -26.14
C GLN A 139 12.15 6.67 -26.02
N CYS A 140 11.11 7.28 -25.45
CA CYS A 140 9.83 6.64 -25.14
C CYS A 140 8.66 7.37 -25.84
N PRO A 141 8.61 7.42 -27.19
CA PRO A 141 7.61 8.20 -27.93
C PRO A 141 6.16 7.70 -27.75
N GLN A 142 5.97 6.57 -27.09
CA GLN A 142 4.65 6.04 -26.75
C GLN A 142 4.04 6.71 -25.53
N LEU A 143 4.86 7.20 -24.60
CA LEU A 143 4.41 7.91 -23.40
C LEU A 143 3.85 9.27 -23.82
N LYS A 144 2.53 9.38 -23.91
CA LYS A 144 1.81 10.55 -24.43
C LYS A 144 1.09 11.34 -23.35
N HIS A 145 0.85 10.71 -22.21
CA HIS A 145 0.06 11.28 -21.13
C HIS A 145 0.77 11.06 -19.80
N ILE A 146 1.15 12.15 -19.15
CA ILE A 146 1.81 12.16 -17.85
C ILE A 146 0.97 13.04 -16.93
N CYS A 147 0.25 12.40 -16.01
CA CYS A 147 -0.55 13.08 -15.01
C CYS A 147 0.25 13.26 -13.72
N PHE A 148 0.44 14.48 -13.24
CA PHE A 148 1.13 14.74 -11.97
C PHE A 148 0.16 15.12 -10.86
N ASP A 149 0.39 14.64 -9.65
CA ASP A 149 -0.48 14.90 -8.50
C ASP A 149 -0.12 16.18 -7.74
N ASP A 150 1.16 16.38 -7.45
CA ASP A 150 1.69 17.55 -6.76
C ASP A 150 2.15 18.62 -7.76
N PRO A 151 1.46 19.78 -7.84
CA PRO A 151 1.79 20.84 -8.79
C PRO A 151 2.96 21.72 -8.34
N ARG A 152 3.55 21.49 -7.15
CA ARG A 152 4.68 22.29 -6.66
C ARG A 152 5.86 22.17 -7.63
N GLY A 153 6.46 23.31 -8.00
CA GLY A 153 7.55 23.37 -8.97
C GLY A 153 7.14 23.33 -10.45
N LEU A 154 5.92 22.88 -10.77
CA LEU A 154 5.50 22.61 -12.16
C LEU A 154 4.85 23.79 -12.90
N ARG A 155 4.83 24.99 -12.32
CA ARG A 155 4.10 26.17 -12.88
C ARG A 155 4.58 26.64 -14.25
N HIS A 156 5.83 26.35 -14.62
CA HIS A 156 6.45 26.83 -15.87
C HIS A 156 6.53 25.76 -16.96
N TYR A 157 5.95 24.58 -16.71
CA TYR A 157 5.95 23.47 -17.65
C TYR A 157 4.87 23.71 -18.71
N GLY A 158 5.22 23.48 -19.97
CA GLY A 158 4.36 23.74 -21.14
C GLY A 158 4.28 22.55 -22.10
N GLN A 159 4.79 21.40 -21.68
CA GLN A 159 4.79 20.16 -22.44
C GLN A 159 3.35 19.64 -22.56
N THR A 160 2.96 19.26 -23.78
CA THR A 160 1.60 18.84 -24.11
C THR A 160 1.19 17.51 -23.48
N GLU A 161 2.18 16.71 -23.09
CA GLU A 161 2.02 15.42 -22.44
C GLU A 161 1.57 15.56 -20.98
N LEU A 162 1.79 16.72 -20.36
CA LEU A 162 1.52 16.93 -18.94
C LEU A 162 0.06 17.31 -18.68
N THR A 163 -0.51 16.75 -17.62
CA THR A 163 -1.83 17.14 -17.10
C THR A 163 -1.81 17.11 -15.57
N GLY A 164 -2.40 18.11 -14.92
CA GLY A 164 -2.55 18.07 -13.47
C GLY A 164 -3.64 17.07 -13.05
N PHE A 165 -3.47 16.41 -11.91
CA PHE A 165 -4.44 15.42 -11.42
C PHE A 165 -5.86 15.98 -11.25
N GLN A 166 -5.97 17.25 -10.83
CA GLN A 166 -7.28 17.92 -10.73
C GLN A 166 -7.95 18.13 -12.09
N ASP A 167 -7.16 18.42 -13.13
CA ASP A 167 -7.65 18.57 -14.50
C ASP A 167 -8.08 17.23 -15.08
N LEU A 168 -7.33 16.16 -14.80
CA LEU A 168 -7.72 14.79 -15.15
C LEU A 168 -9.05 14.41 -14.48
N GLN A 169 -9.23 14.74 -13.21
CA GLN A 169 -10.51 14.52 -12.52
C GLN A 169 -11.64 15.38 -13.10
N ALA A 170 -11.37 16.61 -13.52
CA ALA A 170 -12.35 17.48 -14.16
C ALA A 170 -12.83 16.90 -15.50
N ALA A 171 -11.88 16.49 -16.36
CA ALA A 171 -12.17 15.77 -17.60
C ALA A 171 -12.95 14.47 -17.34
N GLY A 172 -12.60 13.74 -16.27
CA GLY A 172 -13.31 12.53 -15.86
C GLY A 172 -14.76 12.77 -15.44
N ARG A 173 -15.04 13.87 -14.72
CA ARG A 173 -16.41 14.28 -14.38
C ARG A 173 -17.24 14.61 -15.62
N GLU A 174 -16.66 15.36 -16.56
CA GLU A 174 -17.31 15.70 -17.83
C GLU A 174 -17.58 14.45 -18.68
N PHE A 175 -16.61 13.55 -18.78
CA PHE A 175 -16.74 12.29 -19.49
C PHE A 175 -17.81 11.39 -18.88
N ALA A 176 -17.84 11.26 -17.54
CA ALA A 176 -18.83 10.45 -16.83
C ALA A 176 -20.26 10.99 -17.01
N GLN A 177 -20.43 12.31 -17.08
CA GLN A 177 -21.74 12.93 -17.34
C GLN A 177 -22.23 12.63 -18.77
N ARG A 178 -21.33 12.63 -19.75
CA ARG A 178 -21.66 12.30 -21.15
C ARG A 178 -21.87 10.80 -21.39
N ASN A 179 -21.21 9.96 -20.59
CA ASN A 179 -21.20 8.50 -20.75
C ASN A 179 -21.52 7.82 -19.41
N PRO A 180 -22.77 7.91 -18.91
CA PRO A 180 -23.13 7.48 -17.56
C PRO A 180 -22.89 5.98 -17.30
N ASP A 181 -23.07 5.14 -18.32
CA ASP A 181 -22.95 3.69 -18.20
C ASP A 181 -21.52 3.17 -18.48
N PHE A 182 -20.63 4.01 -19.03
CA PHE A 182 -19.31 3.59 -19.51
C PHE A 182 -18.48 2.85 -18.44
N PHE A 183 -18.42 3.41 -17.23
CA PHE A 183 -17.63 2.80 -16.16
C PHE A 183 -18.19 1.44 -15.74
N ALA A 184 -19.52 1.31 -15.65
CA ALA A 184 -20.16 0.05 -15.30
C ALA A 184 -19.94 -1.00 -16.40
N ASP A 185 -20.02 -0.60 -17.67
CA ASP A 185 -19.77 -1.47 -18.82
C ASP A 185 -18.32 -1.97 -18.86
N GLU A 186 -17.33 -1.09 -18.64
CA GLU A 186 -15.91 -1.50 -18.59
C GLU A 186 -15.61 -2.40 -17.39
N LEU A 187 -16.20 -2.13 -16.23
CA LEU A 187 -16.09 -2.98 -15.05
C LEU A 187 -16.69 -4.38 -15.30
N GLY A 188 -17.80 -4.46 -16.04
CA GLY A 188 -18.47 -5.70 -16.41
C GLY A 188 -17.61 -6.61 -17.30
N LYS A 189 -16.69 -6.03 -18.09
CA LYS A 189 -15.80 -6.77 -19.00
C LYS A 189 -14.61 -7.44 -18.30
N GLY A 190 -14.24 -7.00 -17.10
CA GLY A 190 -13.08 -7.51 -16.37
C GLY A 190 -13.22 -8.99 -15.98
N ARG A 191 -12.11 -9.73 -16.03
CA ARG A 191 -12.04 -11.15 -15.69
C ARG A 191 -10.99 -11.41 -14.61
N PRO A 192 -11.18 -12.45 -13.78
CA PRO A 192 -10.20 -12.81 -12.74
C PRO A 192 -8.86 -13.28 -13.33
N SER A 193 -8.86 -13.75 -14.59
CA SER A 193 -7.64 -14.12 -15.32
C SER A 193 -6.86 -12.93 -15.89
N ASP A 194 -7.43 -11.72 -15.90
CA ASP A 194 -6.74 -10.54 -16.42
C ASP A 194 -5.55 -10.19 -15.53
N VAL A 195 -4.51 -9.63 -16.15
CA VAL A 195 -3.32 -9.14 -15.43
C VAL A 195 -3.73 -7.93 -14.59
N ALA A 196 -3.56 -8.02 -13.27
CA ALA A 196 -3.88 -6.98 -12.31
C ALA A 196 -2.75 -5.97 -12.12
N VAL A 197 -1.49 -6.41 -12.27
CA VAL A 197 -0.30 -5.57 -12.11
C VAL A 197 0.91 -6.24 -12.79
N ILE A 198 1.84 -5.42 -13.28
CA ILE A 198 3.19 -5.87 -13.65
C ILE A 198 4.19 -5.26 -12.68
N LEU A 199 4.97 -6.10 -12.01
CA LEU A 199 5.99 -5.67 -11.04
C LEU A 199 7.37 -6.02 -11.59
N TYR A 200 8.22 -5.01 -11.76
CA TYR A 200 9.59 -5.22 -12.26
C TYR A 200 10.52 -5.65 -11.13
N THR A 201 11.36 -6.64 -11.43
CA THR A 201 12.36 -7.18 -10.50
C THR A 201 13.74 -7.12 -11.13
N SER A 202 14.79 -6.93 -10.33
CA SER A 202 16.19 -7.03 -10.78
C SER A 202 16.47 -8.48 -11.22
N GLY A 203 16.26 -8.79 -12.49
CA GLY A 203 16.47 -10.12 -13.03
C GLY A 203 17.94 -10.55 -12.89
N THR A 204 18.18 -11.87 -12.84
CA THR A 204 19.55 -12.44 -12.79
C THR A 204 20.42 -12.09 -14.00
N THR A 205 19.81 -11.58 -15.07
CA THR A 205 20.42 -11.25 -16.35
C THR A 205 20.82 -9.77 -16.47
N GLY A 206 20.78 -9.00 -15.40
CA GLY A 206 21.15 -7.57 -15.36
C GLY A 206 20.04 -6.60 -15.77
N HIS A 207 19.17 -6.99 -16.71
CA HIS A 207 17.97 -6.22 -17.04
C HIS A 207 16.78 -6.59 -16.15
N PRO A 208 15.98 -5.60 -15.70
CA PRO A 208 14.74 -5.86 -14.99
C PRO A 208 13.76 -6.74 -15.78
N LYS A 209 12.96 -7.56 -15.09
CA LYS A 209 11.90 -8.38 -15.73
C LYS A 209 10.55 -8.06 -15.12
N GLY A 210 9.57 -7.78 -15.98
CA GLY A 210 8.19 -7.55 -15.59
C GLY A 210 7.48 -8.86 -15.23
N VAL A 211 7.05 -8.99 -13.98
CA VAL A 211 6.30 -10.14 -13.50
C VAL A 211 4.81 -9.81 -13.53
N SER A 212 4.09 -10.38 -14.50
CA SER A 212 2.63 -10.22 -14.62
C SER A 212 1.90 -11.05 -13.57
N GLN A 213 1.10 -10.40 -12.73
CA GLN A 213 0.26 -11.06 -11.72
C GLN A 213 -1.21 -10.85 -12.04
N THR A 214 -2.00 -11.93 -12.03
CA THR A 214 -3.44 -11.86 -12.31
C THR A 214 -4.24 -11.47 -11.08
N HIS A 215 -5.47 -10.99 -11.30
CA HIS A 215 -6.41 -10.73 -10.21
C HIS A 215 -6.62 -11.98 -9.35
N ALA A 216 -6.92 -13.12 -9.96
CA ALA A 216 -7.15 -14.39 -9.26
C ALA A 216 -5.98 -14.79 -8.37
N ALA A 217 -4.74 -14.72 -8.87
CA ALA A 217 -3.56 -15.13 -8.12
C ALA A 217 -3.35 -14.30 -6.85
N LEU A 218 -3.44 -12.98 -6.97
CA LEU A 218 -3.23 -12.06 -5.86
C LEU A 218 -4.41 -12.07 -4.88
N ILE A 219 -5.64 -12.08 -5.38
CA ILE A 219 -6.85 -12.16 -4.54
C ILE A 219 -6.87 -13.45 -3.74
N GLN A 220 -6.55 -14.59 -4.35
CA GLN A 220 -6.52 -15.87 -3.65
C GLN A 220 -5.45 -15.87 -2.55
N THR A 221 -4.25 -15.35 -2.85
CA THR A 221 -3.17 -15.23 -1.86
C THR A 221 -3.58 -14.32 -0.71
N ALA A 222 -4.14 -13.15 -1.02
CA ALA A 222 -4.61 -12.18 -0.02
C ALA A 222 -5.72 -12.76 0.87
N ARG A 223 -6.66 -13.55 0.32
CA ARG A 223 -7.69 -14.25 1.11
C ARG A 223 -7.09 -15.23 2.11
N VAL A 224 -6.10 -16.01 1.69
CA VAL A 224 -5.40 -16.95 2.60
C VAL A 224 -4.71 -16.18 3.72
N LEU A 225 -3.96 -15.12 3.38
CA LEU A 225 -3.24 -14.32 4.38
C LEU A 225 -4.20 -13.62 5.36
N VAL A 226 -5.26 -12.97 4.86
CA VAL A 226 -6.28 -12.33 5.70
C VAL A 226 -6.95 -13.32 6.66
N ALA A 227 -7.27 -14.52 6.18
CA ALA A 227 -7.85 -15.56 7.02
C ALA A 227 -6.85 -16.11 8.07
N PHE A 228 -5.59 -16.26 7.69
CA PHE A 228 -4.52 -16.72 8.58
C PHE A 228 -4.24 -15.72 9.72
N ASP A 229 -4.14 -14.43 9.37
CA ASP A 229 -3.84 -13.35 10.32
C ASP A 229 -5.07 -12.87 11.10
N GLY A 230 -6.27 -13.20 10.61
CA GLY A 230 -7.53 -12.76 11.20
C GLY A 230 -7.75 -11.26 11.06
N PHE A 231 -7.34 -10.66 9.94
CA PHE A 231 -7.56 -9.25 9.67
C PHE A 231 -9.06 -8.94 9.48
N VAL A 232 -9.46 -7.79 9.99
CA VAL A 232 -10.83 -7.27 9.94
C VAL A 232 -10.84 -5.82 9.46
N ASP A 233 -12.02 -5.28 9.19
CA ASP A 233 -12.21 -3.90 8.72
C ASP A 233 -11.76 -2.83 9.73
N ARG A 234 -11.46 -3.21 10.99
CA ARG A 234 -10.95 -2.33 12.06
C ARG A 234 -9.43 -2.23 12.08
N ASP A 235 -8.74 -3.05 11.30
CA ASP A 235 -7.30 -2.99 11.22
C ASP A 235 -6.82 -1.79 10.39
N ASP A 236 -5.54 -1.51 10.49
CA ASP A 236 -4.85 -0.49 9.70
C ASP A 236 -3.34 -0.76 9.60
N ILE A 237 -2.74 -0.32 8.49
CA ILE A 237 -1.30 -0.44 8.21
C ILE A 237 -0.73 0.91 7.77
N LEU A 238 0.54 1.16 8.09
CA LEU A 238 1.32 2.26 7.53
C LEU A 238 2.02 1.81 6.24
N CYS A 239 1.71 2.44 5.12
CA CYS A 239 2.26 2.13 3.80
C CYS A 239 3.49 3.01 3.55
N TYR A 240 4.69 2.46 3.73
CA TYR A 240 5.95 3.16 3.52
C TYR A 240 6.91 2.38 2.62
N LEU A 241 6.47 1.22 2.15
CA LEU A 241 7.23 0.32 1.30
C LEU A 241 6.98 0.72 -0.16
N PRO A 242 8.00 0.64 -1.05
CA PRO A 242 7.85 1.05 -2.42
C PRO A 242 6.64 0.39 -3.10
N MET A 243 5.78 1.18 -3.74
CA MET A 243 4.58 0.68 -4.43
C MET A 243 4.93 -0.28 -5.58
N ALA A 244 6.15 -0.18 -6.12
CA ALA A 244 6.71 -1.07 -7.13
C ALA A 244 7.12 -2.45 -6.59
N TRP A 245 7.19 -2.61 -5.28
CA TRP A 245 7.55 -3.87 -4.64
C TRP A 245 6.31 -4.73 -4.39
N VAL A 246 6.43 -6.04 -4.67
CA VAL A 246 5.34 -7.00 -4.47
C VAL A 246 4.83 -7.06 -3.04
N GLY A 247 5.68 -6.73 -2.07
CA GLY A 247 5.28 -6.70 -0.68
C GLY A 247 4.24 -5.62 -0.40
N ASP A 248 4.38 -4.40 -0.91
CA ASP A 248 3.34 -3.38 -0.75
C ASP A 248 2.05 -3.78 -1.49
N PHE A 249 2.19 -4.27 -2.74
CA PHE A 249 1.02 -4.66 -3.52
C PHE A 249 0.24 -5.82 -2.87
N LEU A 250 0.92 -6.81 -2.28
CA LEU A 250 0.25 -7.94 -1.66
C LEU A 250 -0.27 -7.59 -0.25
N TYR A 251 0.61 -7.06 0.61
CA TYR A 251 0.32 -6.89 2.03
C TYR A 251 -0.40 -5.58 2.36
N SER A 252 -0.35 -4.57 1.51
CA SER A 252 -1.16 -3.36 1.64
C SER A 252 -2.35 -3.46 0.68
N TYR A 253 -2.10 -3.36 -0.62
CA TYR A 253 -3.13 -3.17 -1.64
C TYR A 253 -4.07 -4.37 -1.77
N ALA A 254 -3.58 -5.60 -1.92
CA ALA A 254 -4.45 -6.75 -2.12
C ALA A 254 -5.21 -7.12 -0.84
N GLN A 255 -4.54 -7.13 0.32
CA GLN A 255 -5.18 -7.45 1.60
C GLN A 255 -6.27 -6.43 1.99
N MET A 256 -6.08 -5.13 1.74
CA MET A 256 -7.11 -4.13 2.04
C MET A 256 -8.39 -4.40 1.24
N HIS A 257 -8.30 -4.89 0.00
CA HIS A 257 -9.49 -5.18 -0.82
C HIS A 257 -10.27 -6.39 -0.30
N ILE A 258 -9.64 -7.27 0.49
CA ILE A 258 -10.28 -8.43 1.10
C ILE A 258 -10.84 -8.09 2.49
N ALA A 259 -9.99 -7.59 3.37
CA ALA A 259 -10.36 -7.31 4.77
C ALA A 259 -11.11 -5.98 4.95
N GLY A 260 -10.94 -5.04 4.01
CA GLY A 260 -11.45 -3.67 4.07
C GLY A 260 -10.90 -2.83 5.22
N PHE A 261 -9.64 -3.07 5.60
CA PHE A 261 -8.90 -2.23 6.54
C PHE A 261 -8.38 -0.94 5.90
N CYS A 262 -7.87 -0.03 6.71
CA CYS A 262 -7.39 1.28 6.25
C CYS A 262 -5.89 1.27 5.91
N LEU A 263 -5.50 1.86 4.77
CA LEU A 263 -4.11 2.19 4.44
C LEU A 263 -3.78 3.59 4.93
N ASN A 264 -2.67 3.78 5.64
CA ASN A 264 -2.19 5.10 6.07
C ASN A 264 -0.89 5.42 5.33
N CYS A 265 -0.89 6.49 4.55
CA CYS A 265 0.25 6.97 3.78
C CYS A 265 0.97 8.06 4.59
N PRO A 266 2.27 7.90 4.91
CA PRO A 266 3.04 8.90 5.64
C PRO A 266 3.22 10.17 4.79
N GLU A 267 3.61 11.26 5.43
CA GLU A 267 3.84 12.55 4.75
C GLU A 267 5.06 12.50 3.83
N SER A 268 6.09 11.75 4.22
CA SER A 268 7.30 11.52 3.44
C SER A 268 8.09 10.32 3.98
N PRO A 269 9.06 9.79 3.23
CA PRO A 269 9.97 8.75 3.71
C PRO A 269 10.72 9.14 5.00
N ASP A 270 11.02 10.42 5.18
CA ASP A 270 11.73 10.95 6.35
C ASP A 270 10.87 10.98 7.62
N THR A 271 9.54 11.03 7.48
CA THR A 271 8.60 11.17 8.60
C THR A 271 8.01 9.84 9.07
N VAL A 272 8.29 8.73 8.37
CA VAL A 272 7.73 7.38 8.63
C VAL A 272 7.74 6.98 10.10
N MET A 273 8.83 7.21 10.83
CA MET A 273 8.91 6.80 12.25
C MET A 273 8.02 7.66 13.17
N THR A 274 7.88 8.95 12.86
CA THR A 274 6.98 9.85 13.58
C THR A 274 5.53 9.47 13.28
N ASP A 275 5.23 9.22 12.01
CA ASP A 275 3.89 8.87 11.54
C ASP A 275 3.44 7.50 12.06
N LEU A 276 4.36 6.53 12.12
CA LEU A 276 4.14 5.24 12.77
C LEU A 276 3.73 5.41 14.23
N ARG A 277 4.38 6.33 14.95
CA ARG A 277 4.07 6.62 16.35
C ARG A 277 2.70 7.27 16.52
N GLU A 278 2.33 8.18 15.62
CA GLU A 278 1.04 8.88 15.66
C GLU A 278 -0.14 7.96 15.31
N ILE A 279 -0.03 7.21 14.21
CA ILE A 279 -1.09 6.28 13.77
C ILE A 279 -1.22 5.10 14.72
N GLY A 280 -0.08 4.55 15.14
CA GLY A 280 -0.02 3.33 15.94
C GLY A 280 -0.82 2.19 15.29
N PRO A 281 -0.38 1.63 14.15
CA PRO A 281 -1.18 0.70 13.35
C PRO A 281 -1.41 -0.63 14.08
N THR A 282 -2.45 -1.37 13.69
CA THR A 282 -2.68 -2.74 14.19
C THR A 282 -1.87 -3.79 13.44
N TYR A 283 -1.41 -3.45 12.24
CA TYR A 283 -0.61 -4.29 11.36
C TYR A 283 0.64 -3.55 10.91
N TYR A 284 1.81 -4.20 11.02
CA TYR A 284 3.09 -3.64 10.57
C TYR A 284 3.90 -4.67 9.80
N PHE A 285 4.45 -4.24 8.67
CA PHE A 285 5.33 -5.03 7.84
C PHE A 285 6.58 -4.23 7.50
N GLY A 286 7.76 -4.82 7.71
CA GLY A 286 9.02 -4.16 7.37
C GLY A 286 10.16 -5.11 7.06
N PRO A 287 11.12 -4.68 6.22
CA PRO A 287 12.31 -5.47 5.95
C PRO A 287 13.21 -5.58 7.20
N PRO A 288 14.05 -6.63 7.29
CA PRO A 288 14.93 -6.85 8.45
C PRO A 288 15.73 -5.60 8.84
N ARG A 289 16.23 -4.86 7.85
CA ARG A 289 17.01 -3.63 8.06
C ARG A 289 16.25 -2.54 8.83
N VAL A 290 14.93 -2.45 8.65
CA VAL A 290 14.12 -1.48 9.40
C VAL A 290 14.06 -1.87 10.88
N TYR A 291 13.85 -3.15 11.18
CA TYR A 291 13.90 -3.65 12.56
C TYR A 291 15.28 -3.50 13.19
N GLU A 292 16.36 -3.77 12.45
CA GLU A 292 17.74 -3.57 12.89
C GLU A 292 18.03 -2.10 13.22
N ASN A 293 17.55 -1.17 12.40
CA ASN A 293 17.68 0.27 12.64
C ASN A 293 16.91 0.70 13.91
N ILE A 294 15.67 0.21 14.08
CA ILE A 294 14.87 0.48 15.29
C ILE A 294 15.61 -0.04 16.53
N LEU A 295 16.10 -1.28 16.49
CA LEU A 295 16.86 -1.89 17.58
C LEU A 295 18.10 -1.05 17.91
N THR A 296 18.86 -0.63 16.89
CA THR A 296 20.07 0.20 17.06
C THR A 296 19.72 1.53 17.74
N GLN A 297 18.70 2.24 17.26
CA GLN A 297 18.28 3.51 17.87
C GLN A 297 17.80 3.34 19.32
N VAL A 298 17.07 2.27 19.61
CA VAL A 298 16.65 1.95 20.99
C VAL A 298 17.87 1.68 21.86
N MET A 299 18.81 0.87 21.41
CA MET A 299 20.00 0.52 22.18
C MET A 299 20.88 1.75 22.47
N ILE A 300 21.09 2.63 21.50
CA ILE A 300 21.83 3.90 21.70
C ILE A 300 21.14 4.73 22.80
N ARG A 301 19.82 4.96 22.68
CA ARG A 301 19.07 5.75 23.67
C ARG A 301 19.07 5.14 25.06
N ILE A 302 19.11 3.81 25.18
CA ILE A 302 19.18 3.11 26.45
C ILE A 302 20.57 3.20 27.08
N GLU A 303 21.63 3.13 26.29
CA GLU A 303 23.00 3.26 26.80
C GLU A 303 23.31 4.70 27.26
N ASP A 304 22.70 5.70 26.62
CA ASP A 304 22.74 7.11 27.06
C ASP A 304 21.83 7.40 28.26
N ALA A 305 20.96 6.46 28.64
CA ALA A 305 20.04 6.66 29.75
C ALA A 305 20.73 6.53 31.12
N GLY A 306 20.16 7.17 32.13
CA GLY A 306 20.63 7.03 33.51
C GLY A 306 20.69 5.57 33.99
N TRP A 307 21.66 5.28 34.86
CA TRP A 307 22.03 3.91 35.27
C TRP A 307 20.84 3.04 35.72
N ILE A 308 19.83 3.64 36.37
CA ILE A 308 18.61 2.97 36.81
C ILE A 308 17.82 2.44 35.61
N LYS A 309 17.54 3.29 34.60
CA LYS A 309 16.78 2.93 33.40
C LYS A 309 17.53 1.87 32.60
N ARG A 310 18.84 2.03 32.44
CA ARG A 310 19.69 1.05 31.74
C ARG A 310 19.68 -0.32 32.41
N ARG A 311 19.86 -0.38 33.74
CA ARG A 311 19.82 -1.66 34.48
C ARG A 311 18.45 -2.30 34.44
N MET A 312 17.38 -1.50 34.54
CA MET A 312 16.00 -1.96 34.40
C MET A 312 15.77 -2.59 33.03
N PHE A 313 16.12 -1.89 31.94
CA PHE A 313 15.99 -2.39 30.57
C PHE A 313 16.70 -3.73 30.39
N HIS A 314 18.00 -3.82 30.70
CA HIS A 314 18.78 -5.05 30.51
C HIS A 314 18.24 -6.22 31.33
N THR A 315 17.76 -5.96 32.55
CA THR A 315 17.16 -6.98 33.42
C THR A 315 15.89 -7.55 32.80
N PHE A 316 14.96 -6.70 32.39
CA PHE A 316 13.70 -7.16 31.79
C PHE A 316 13.91 -7.75 30.40
N MET A 317 14.81 -7.21 29.57
CA MET A 317 15.16 -7.85 28.29
C MET A 317 15.71 -9.27 28.48
N GLY A 318 16.45 -9.54 29.56
CA GLY A 318 16.85 -10.90 29.95
C GLY A 318 15.69 -11.82 30.36
N VAL A 319 14.60 -11.26 30.90
CA VAL A 319 13.35 -12.00 31.16
C VAL A 319 12.63 -12.28 29.82
N ALA A 320 12.46 -11.27 28.97
CA ALA A 320 11.83 -11.41 27.66
C ALA A 320 12.50 -12.47 26.78
N LYS A 321 13.84 -12.49 26.72
CA LYS A 321 14.58 -13.53 25.96
C LYS A 321 14.34 -14.95 26.45
N ARG A 322 14.11 -15.12 27.76
CA ARG A 322 13.96 -16.45 28.38
C ARG A 322 12.56 -17.01 28.24
N VAL A 323 11.53 -16.17 28.44
CA VAL A 323 10.13 -16.64 28.54
C VAL A 323 9.16 -15.95 27.57
N GLY A 324 9.58 -14.88 26.89
CA GLY A 324 8.69 -14.06 26.06
C GLY A 324 8.01 -14.83 24.93
N MET A 325 8.78 -15.56 24.12
CA MET A 325 8.22 -16.40 23.04
C MET A 325 7.27 -17.47 23.58
N GLY A 326 7.64 -18.15 24.67
CA GLY A 326 6.78 -19.16 25.26
C GLY A 326 5.48 -18.58 25.82
N ILE A 327 5.50 -17.37 26.37
CA ILE A 327 4.30 -16.67 26.83
C ILE A 327 3.40 -16.32 25.63
N LEU A 328 3.98 -15.79 24.55
CA LEU A 328 3.23 -15.41 23.33
C LEU A 328 2.60 -16.62 22.64
N GLU A 329 3.30 -17.75 22.60
CA GLU A 329 2.81 -19.02 22.02
C GLU A 329 1.86 -19.78 22.96
N GLY A 330 1.64 -19.30 24.18
CA GLY A 330 0.80 -19.98 25.17
C GLY A 330 1.39 -21.31 25.67
N LYS A 331 2.72 -21.48 25.65
CA LYS A 331 3.37 -22.72 26.09
C LYS A 331 3.07 -23.01 27.57
N PRO A 332 2.67 -24.26 27.91
CA PRO A 332 2.49 -24.67 29.30
C PRO A 332 3.84 -24.75 30.03
N GLY A 333 3.81 -24.72 31.37
CA GLY A 333 5.01 -24.97 32.19
C GLY A 333 5.89 -23.75 32.52
N ILE A 334 5.52 -22.54 32.08
CA ILE A 334 6.26 -21.32 32.45
C ILE A 334 6.00 -20.97 33.93
N PRO A 335 7.05 -20.87 34.78
CA PRO A 335 6.88 -20.58 36.20
C PRO A 335 6.09 -19.29 36.46
N LEU A 336 5.25 -19.30 37.51
CA LEU A 336 4.44 -18.13 37.88
C LEU A 336 5.31 -16.89 38.13
N LYS A 337 6.48 -17.07 38.74
CA LYS A 337 7.47 -16.01 38.96
C LYS A 337 7.87 -15.32 37.66
N ASP A 338 8.18 -16.08 36.61
CA ASP A 338 8.60 -15.51 35.33
C ASP A 338 7.43 -14.82 34.61
N ARG A 339 6.20 -15.33 34.76
CA ARG A 339 4.99 -14.66 34.26
C ARG A 339 4.77 -13.31 34.95
N LEU A 340 4.96 -13.25 36.27
CA LEU A 340 4.85 -12.00 37.04
C LEU A 340 5.96 -11.01 36.67
N LEU A 341 7.21 -11.47 36.55
CA LEU A 341 8.32 -10.64 36.09
C LEU A 341 8.11 -10.12 34.67
N TYR A 342 7.59 -10.96 33.77
CA TYR A 342 7.26 -10.53 32.40
C TYR A 342 6.15 -9.47 32.40
N ARG A 343 5.10 -9.64 33.22
CA ARG A 343 4.03 -8.63 33.39
C ARG A 343 4.54 -7.33 34.00
N LEU A 344 5.48 -7.39 34.94
CA LEU A 344 6.13 -6.20 35.47
C LEU A 344 6.99 -5.51 34.38
N GLY A 345 7.71 -6.29 33.58
CA GLY A 345 8.45 -5.81 32.41
C GLY A 345 7.54 -5.15 31.37
N GLU A 346 6.33 -5.67 31.17
CA GLU A 346 5.33 -5.04 30.29
C GLU A 346 4.95 -3.63 30.76
N ILE A 347 4.82 -3.42 32.07
CA ILE A 347 4.48 -2.11 32.64
C ILE A 347 5.68 -1.16 32.59
N LEU A 348 6.89 -1.66 32.91
CA LEU A 348 8.07 -0.81 33.13
C LEU A 348 8.92 -0.58 31.88
N VAL A 349 8.93 -1.52 30.93
CA VAL A 349 9.85 -1.52 29.79
C VAL A 349 9.12 -1.78 28.48
N TYR A 350 8.51 -2.95 28.28
CA TYR A 350 8.03 -3.36 26.96
C TYR A 350 6.85 -2.52 26.47
N GLY A 351 5.86 -2.26 27.34
CA GLY A 351 4.69 -1.43 27.02
C GLY A 351 5.09 0.01 26.68
N PRO A 352 5.83 0.72 27.55
CA PRO A 352 6.36 2.05 27.23
C PRO A 352 7.22 2.08 25.96
N LEU A 353 8.06 1.07 25.74
CA LEU A 353 8.89 0.96 24.53
C LEU A 353 8.03 0.80 23.28
N LYS A 354 7.08 -0.14 23.27
CA LYS A 354 6.11 -0.31 22.18
C LYS A 354 5.33 0.97 21.94
N ASN A 355 4.94 1.70 22.98
CA ASN A 355 4.21 2.96 22.84
C ASN A 355 5.04 4.05 22.15
N VAL A 356 6.30 4.23 22.57
CA VAL A 356 7.21 5.20 21.93
C VAL A 356 7.47 4.85 20.46
N LEU A 357 7.47 3.57 20.11
CA LEU A 357 7.68 3.08 18.75
C LEU A 357 6.39 3.04 17.89
N GLY A 358 5.22 3.40 18.43
CA GLY A 358 3.94 3.25 17.70
C GLY A 358 3.45 1.81 17.57
N MET A 359 4.02 0.88 18.34
CA MET A 359 3.79 -0.56 18.20
C MET A 359 2.82 -1.14 19.23
N SER A 360 2.14 -0.30 20.02
CA SER A 360 1.27 -0.78 21.12
C SER A 360 0.00 -1.48 20.65
N ARG A 361 -0.51 -1.10 19.47
CA ARG A 361 -1.72 -1.67 18.87
C ARG A 361 -1.42 -2.85 17.93
N ILE A 362 -0.15 -3.08 17.61
CA ILE A 362 0.25 -4.12 16.66
C ILE A 362 -0.16 -5.49 17.18
N ARG A 363 -0.93 -6.20 16.37
CA ARG A 363 -1.32 -7.60 16.58
C ARG A 363 -0.54 -8.55 15.69
N VAL A 364 -0.23 -8.10 14.48
CA VAL A 364 0.50 -8.87 13.47
C VAL A 364 1.69 -8.03 13.03
N ALA A 365 2.88 -8.61 13.14
CA ALA A 365 4.13 -8.00 12.71
C ALA A 365 4.85 -8.96 11.77
N TYR A 366 5.06 -8.55 10.53
CA TYR A 366 5.81 -9.32 9.54
C TYR A 366 7.20 -8.73 9.33
N THR A 367 8.17 -9.63 9.13
CA THR A 367 9.44 -9.29 8.54
C THR A 367 9.63 -10.08 7.25
N GLY A 368 10.07 -9.40 6.19
CA GLY A 368 10.27 -9.99 4.88
C GLY A 368 11.02 -9.03 3.97
N GLY A 369 11.81 -9.56 3.05
CA GLY A 369 12.66 -8.81 2.13
C GLY A 369 13.14 -9.71 1.02
#